data_AF-A0A1G1CQ61-F1
#
_entry.id   AF-A0A1G1CQ61-F1
#
_cell.length_a   1.000
_cell.length_b   1.000
_cell.length_c   1.000
_cell.angle_alpha   90.00
_cell.angle_beta   90.00
_cell.angle_gamma   90.00
#
_symmetry.space_group_name_H-M   'P 1'
#
loop_
_entity.id
_entity.type
_entity.pdbx_description
1 polymer ?
#
loop_
_entity_poly.entity_id
_entity_poly.type
_entity_poly.pdbx_seq_one_letter_code
_entity_poly.pdbx_strand_id
1 'polypeptide(L)'
;MLKKYFPLFITGIVILIGLIFYLLTPKEPALPPATPTPSTQTPTITYSGPTIPIPPYLPTYQIIPTDLSLFGQQLATTLNLDPHPQSSSLWTKNEVSLNLIPANHTLAISYFRPLISQPGIDVSAAITAAQQLAVDLGLNNVTLDQENILLTSNVPDYINLSPQDNLPPQSAQRIIIPFHFQLNDIPVYYHHQLQGDMNIILNSQNQPLKISFSPPPSQTSNLGNVPTKSPTLALPNVYLHPEALFVRDTAAPQATLSQFQSLDLSQGGWEYRQDKAGTKIIPYYHFYGNGILTDDTQVAVELIVPAI
;
A
#
# COMPACT_ATOMS: atom_id res chain seq x y z
N MET A 1 -20.06 66.48 0.91
CA MET A 1 -20.20 65.73 -0.36
C MET A 1 -19.29 64.49 -0.47
N LEU A 2 -18.11 64.43 0.18
CA LEU A 2 -17.20 63.27 0.08
C LEU A 2 -17.74 61.93 0.63
N LYS A 3 -18.61 61.94 1.65
CA LYS A 3 -19.14 60.69 2.27
C LYS A 3 -20.03 59.85 1.34
N LYS A 4 -20.63 60.46 0.30
CA LYS A 4 -21.56 59.78 -0.61
C LYS A 4 -20.85 58.94 -1.69
N TYR A 5 -19.58 59.26 -1.97
CA TYR A 5 -18.77 58.58 -2.99
C TYR A 5 -17.71 57.65 -2.40
N PHE A 6 -17.52 57.68 -1.08
CA PHE A 6 -16.62 56.79 -0.35
C PHE A 6 -16.88 55.29 -0.61
N PRO A 7 -18.13 54.77 -0.63
CA PRO A 7 -18.36 53.36 -0.94
C PRO A 7 -18.01 53.03 -2.40
N LEU A 8 -18.32 53.92 -3.35
CA LEU A 8 -17.94 53.76 -4.77
C LEU A 8 -16.42 53.72 -4.97
N PHE A 9 -15.68 54.50 -4.19
CA PHE A 9 -14.22 54.53 -4.21
C PHE A 9 -13.62 53.22 -3.67
N ILE A 10 -14.17 52.67 -2.58
CA ILE A 10 -13.75 51.38 -2.04
C ILE A 10 -14.06 50.25 -3.03
N THR A 11 -15.25 50.23 -3.63
CA THR A 11 -15.60 49.22 -4.65
C THR A 11 -14.65 49.28 -5.86
N GLY A 12 -14.29 50.49 -6.31
CA GLY A 12 -13.29 50.68 -7.37
C GLY A 12 -11.91 50.10 -7.02
N ILE A 13 -11.45 50.32 -5.79
CA ILE A 13 -10.17 49.77 -5.31
C ILE A 13 -10.22 48.24 -5.21
N VAL A 14 -11.31 47.66 -4.70
CA VAL A 14 -11.44 46.19 -4.58
C VAL A 14 -11.46 45.52 -5.96
N ILE A 15 -12.15 46.10 -6.94
CA ILE A 15 -12.16 45.60 -8.32
C ILE A 15 -10.76 45.70 -8.93
N LEU A 16 -10.06 46.83 -8.72
CA LEU A 16 -8.71 47.02 -9.24
C LEU A 16 -7.72 46.01 -8.63
N ILE A 17 -7.79 45.78 -7.32
CA ILE A 17 -6.98 44.78 -6.62
C ILE A 17 -7.31 43.37 -7.14
N GLY A 18 -8.59 43.02 -7.31
CA GLY A 18 -9.00 41.74 -7.89
C GLY A 18 -8.49 41.53 -9.31
N LEU A 19 -8.44 42.59 -10.12
CA LEU A 19 -7.91 42.55 -11.49
C LEU A 19 -6.38 42.38 -11.50
N ILE A 20 -5.68 43.05 -10.58
CA ILE A 20 -4.24 42.90 -10.40
C ILE A 20 -3.91 41.48 -9.93
N PHE A 21 -4.66 40.93 -8.98
CA PHE A 21 -4.52 39.53 -8.59
C PHE A 21 -4.82 38.60 -9.75
N TYR A 22 -5.88 38.81 -10.53
CA TYR A 22 -6.15 37.97 -11.71
C TYR A 22 -5.03 38.02 -12.77
N LEU A 23 -4.39 39.18 -12.96
CA LEU A 23 -3.26 39.36 -13.89
C LEU A 23 -1.95 38.80 -13.36
N LEU A 24 -1.75 38.78 -12.03
CA LEU A 24 -0.54 38.27 -11.38
C LEU A 24 -0.66 36.80 -10.95
N THR A 25 -1.87 36.26 -10.82
CA THR A 25 -2.09 34.83 -10.57
C THR A 25 -1.57 34.11 -11.81
N PRO A 26 -0.54 33.26 -11.67
CA PRO A 26 -0.09 32.43 -12.78
C PRO A 26 -1.29 31.61 -13.23
N LYS A 27 -1.74 31.83 -14.47
CA LYS A 27 -2.63 30.86 -15.10
C LYS A 27 -1.85 29.55 -15.08
N GLU A 28 -2.37 28.52 -14.43
CA GLU A 28 -1.83 27.18 -14.60
C GLU A 28 -1.63 27.00 -16.10
N PRO A 29 -0.41 26.67 -16.55
CA PRO A 29 -0.19 26.43 -17.95
C PRO A 29 -1.18 25.34 -18.32
N ALA A 30 -2.14 25.69 -19.20
CA ALA A 30 -2.95 24.67 -19.85
C ALA A 30 -1.93 23.70 -20.42
N LEU A 31 -1.90 22.49 -19.86
CA LEU A 31 -1.00 21.45 -20.33
C LEU A 31 -1.18 21.42 -21.85
N PRO A 32 -0.11 21.57 -22.65
CA PRO A 32 -0.25 21.41 -24.08
C PRO A 32 -0.96 20.07 -24.29
N PRO A 33 -2.02 19.99 -25.11
CA PRO A 33 -2.58 18.70 -25.47
C PRO A 33 -1.40 17.85 -25.91
N ALA A 34 -1.20 16.72 -25.24
CA ALA A 34 -0.06 15.86 -25.49
C ALA A 34 0.01 15.63 -27.00
N THR A 35 0.97 16.28 -27.66
CA THR A 35 1.20 16.06 -29.08
C THR A 35 1.58 14.59 -29.17
N PRO A 36 0.80 13.73 -29.84
CA PRO A 36 1.13 12.33 -29.92
C PRO A 36 2.39 12.21 -30.76
N THR A 37 3.54 12.09 -30.10
CA THR A 37 4.77 11.67 -30.74
C THR A 37 4.52 10.24 -31.22
N PRO A 38 4.60 9.94 -32.52
CA PRO A 38 4.17 8.65 -33.03
C PRO A 38 5.25 7.62 -32.77
N SER A 39 5.11 6.87 -31.69
CA SER A 39 5.73 5.55 -31.51
C SER A 39 5.14 4.88 -30.28
N THR A 40 3.94 4.29 -30.36
CA THR A 40 3.36 3.55 -29.22
C THR A 40 2.04 2.90 -29.62
N GLN A 41 2.00 1.58 -29.80
CA GLN A 41 0.73 0.86 -29.63
C GLN A 41 0.29 1.10 -28.18
N THR A 42 -0.83 1.78 -28.00
CA THR A 42 -1.43 1.96 -26.68
C THR A 42 -2.28 0.70 -26.44
N PRO A 43 -1.96 -0.16 -25.46
CA PRO A 43 -2.75 -1.37 -25.22
C PRO A 43 -4.20 -1.00 -24.99
N THR A 44 -5.13 -1.79 -25.53
CA THR A 44 -6.54 -1.62 -25.20
C THR A 44 -6.79 -2.21 -23.82
N ILE A 45 -7.33 -1.42 -22.89
CA ILE A 45 -7.59 -1.85 -21.52
C ILE A 45 -9.09 -1.89 -21.30
N THR A 46 -9.61 -3.07 -20.96
CA THR A 46 -11.04 -3.26 -20.73
C THR A 46 -11.29 -3.85 -19.35
N TYR A 47 -12.43 -3.50 -18.75
CA TYR A 47 -12.96 -4.16 -17.57
C TYR A 47 -14.35 -4.69 -17.87
N SER A 48 -14.52 -6.00 -17.74
CA SER A 48 -15.78 -6.71 -18.02
C SER A 48 -16.32 -7.47 -16.80
N GLY A 49 -15.73 -7.21 -15.62
CA GLY A 49 -16.13 -7.85 -14.36
C GLY A 49 -17.44 -7.33 -13.76
N PRO A 50 -17.81 -7.85 -12.57
CA PRO A 50 -18.96 -7.36 -11.80
C PRO A 50 -18.89 -5.85 -11.52
N THR A 51 -20.03 -5.22 -11.23
CA THR A 51 -20.00 -3.82 -10.79
C THR A 51 -19.30 -3.72 -9.43
N ILE A 52 -18.27 -2.88 -9.34
CA ILE A 52 -17.54 -2.64 -8.09
C ILE A 52 -18.43 -1.77 -7.18
N PRO A 53 -18.84 -2.26 -5.99
CA PRO A 53 -19.67 -1.49 -5.06
C PRO A 53 -18.81 -0.39 -4.41
N ILE A 54 -18.88 0.81 -4.97
CA ILE A 54 -18.11 1.96 -4.51
C ILE A 54 -19.00 3.18 -4.27
N PRO A 55 -18.83 3.91 -3.14
CA PRO A 55 -19.56 5.14 -2.89
C PRO A 55 -19.28 6.21 -3.97
N PRO A 56 -20.25 7.10 -4.26
CA PRO A 56 -20.07 8.19 -5.23
C PRO A 56 -19.06 9.25 -4.80
N TYR A 57 -18.74 9.30 -3.50
CA TYR A 57 -17.72 10.17 -2.94
C TYR A 57 -16.90 9.37 -1.94
N LEU A 58 -15.58 9.46 -2.05
CA LEU A 58 -14.64 8.79 -1.16
C LEU A 58 -13.82 9.80 -0.36
N PRO A 59 -13.64 9.58 0.95
CA PRO A 59 -12.79 10.42 1.75
C PRO A 59 -11.32 10.22 1.37
N THR A 60 -10.56 11.31 1.44
CA THR A 60 -9.10 11.29 1.37
C THR A 60 -8.56 11.72 2.73
N TYR A 61 -7.38 11.23 3.09
CA TYR A 61 -6.81 11.52 4.41
C TYR A 61 -5.42 12.10 4.27
N GLN A 62 -5.12 13.04 5.16
CA GLN A 62 -3.75 13.39 5.49
C GLN A 62 -3.29 12.48 6.61
N ILE A 63 -2.05 12.04 6.53
CA ILE A 63 -1.43 11.22 7.56
C ILE A 63 -0.21 11.92 8.13
N ILE A 64 -0.03 11.76 9.43
CA ILE A 64 1.20 12.12 10.12
C ILE A 64 1.98 10.83 10.36
N PRO A 65 3.14 10.65 9.69
CA PRO A 65 3.97 9.47 9.87
C PRO A 65 4.29 9.23 11.34
N THR A 66 4.38 7.97 11.74
CA THR A 66 4.83 7.62 13.09
C THR A 66 6.33 7.85 13.20
N ASP A 67 6.75 8.49 14.29
CA ASP A 67 8.17 8.55 14.64
C ASP A 67 8.65 7.13 14.97
N LEU A 68 9.42 6.56 14.04
CA LEU A 68 9.87 5.18 14.11
C LEU A 68 10.71 4.91 15.36
N SER A 69 11.52 5.87 15.81
CA SER A 69 12.37 5.73 16.99
C SER A 69 11.56 5.76 18.27
N LEU A 70 10.61 6.68 18.39
CA LEU A 70 9.71 6.75 19.54
C LEU A 70 8.84 5.49 19.64
N PHE A 71 8.28 5.05 18.51
CA PHE A 71 7.47 3.85 18.45
C PHE A 71 8.28 2.59 18.73
N GLY A 72 9.50 2.48 18.19
CA GLY A 72 10.45 1.42 18.53
C GLY A 72 10.78 1.36 20.02
N GLN A 73 10.96 2.51 20.67
CA GLN A 73 11.18 2.58 22.12
C GLN A 73 9.95 2.14 22.94
N GLN A 74 8.75 2.50 22.49
CA GLN A 74 7.50 2.04 23.11
C GLN A 74 7.36 0.52 23.01
N LEU A 75 7.59 -0.06 21.83
CA LEU A 75 7.61 -1.52 21.65
C LEU A 75 8.69 -2.21 22.47
N ALA A 76 9.90 -1.66 22.50
CA ALA A 76 10.98 -2.20 23.33
C ALA A 76 10.57 -2.26 24.81
N THR A 77 9.84 -1.24 25.28
CA THR A 77 9.30 -1.22 26.65
C THR A 77 8.24 -2.29 26.85
N THR A 78 7.28 -2.43 25.93
CA THR A 78 6.25 -3.49 25.95
C THR A 78 6.87 -4.89 25.97
N LEU A 79 7.94 -5.09 25.20
CA LEU A 79 8.69 -6.35 25.11
C LEU A 79 9.73 -6.52 26.22
N ASN A 80 9.88 -5.55 27.12
CA ASN A 80 10.90 -5.52 28.18
C ASN A 80 12.33 -5.74 27.63
N LEU A 81 12.69 -5.11 26.51
CA LEU A 81 14.01 -5.21 25.88
C LEU A 81 14.94 -4.08 26.34
N ASP A 82 16.23 -4.39 26.43
CA ASP A 82 17.26 -3.42 26.80
C ASP A 82 17.95 -2.85 25.54
N PRO A 83 18.31 -1.56 25.50
CA PRO A 83 19.01 -0.97 24.36
C PRO A 83 20.37 -1.63 24.16
N HIS A 84 20.72 -1.94 22.91
CA HIS A 84 22.00 -2.56 22.59
C HIS A 84 23.14 -1.52 22.71
N PRO A 85 24.24 -1.82 23.42
CA PRO A 85 25.28 -0.83 23.73
C PRO A 85 26.01 -0.29 22.48
N GLN A 86 25.97 -1.02 21.37
CA GLN A 86 26.66 -0.68 20.12
C GLN A 86 25.73 -0.20 19.01
N SER A 87 24.42 -0.14 19.23
CA SER A 87 23.47 0.30 18.19
C SER A 87 22.28 1.01 18.80
N SER A 88 22.03 2.23 18.34
CA SER A 88 20.87 3.03 18.71
C SER A 88 19.57 2.58 18.05
N SER A 89 19.64 1.62 17.11
CA SER A 89 18.48 1.08 16.38
C SER A 89 18.14 -0.34 16.81
N LEU A 90 18.80 -0.89 17.84
CA LEU A 90 18.65 -2.28 18.26
C LEU A 90 18.39 -2.37 19.76
N TRP A 91 17.39 -3.15 20.12
CA TRP A 91 17.09 -3.56 21.49
C TRP A 91 17.11 -5.08 21.56
N THR A 92 17.64 -5.64 22.65
CA THR A 92 17.81 -7.09 22.82
C THR A 92 17.61 -7.49 24.26
N LYS A 93 16.99 -8.66 24.48
CA LYS A 93 17.01 -9.35 25.77
C LYS A 93 16.69 -10.81 25.58
N ASN A 94 17.45 -11.69 26.22
CA ASN A 94 17.32 -13.14 26.06
C ASN A 94 17.35 -13.52 24.56
N GLU A 95 16.34 -14.25 24.10
CA GLU A 95 16.17 -14.72 22.73
C GLU A 95 15.30 -13.77 21.88
N VAL A 96 15.13 -12.51 22.26
CA VAL A 96 14.31 -11.54 21.52
C VAL A 96 15.14 -10.32 21.15
N SER A 97 15.01 -9.86 19.91
CA SER A 97 15.53 -8.58 19.46
C SER A 97 14.47 -7.77 18.73
N LEU A 98 14.59 -6.45 18.84
CA LEU A 98 13.85 -5.47 18.06
C LEU A 98 14.88 -4.61 17.32
N ASN A 99 14.81 -4.60 15.99
CA ASN A 99 15.67 -3.79 15.14
C ASN A 99 14.85 -2.79 14.35
N LEU A 100 15.32 -1.55 14.30
CA LEU A 100 14.78 -0.46 13.51
C LEU A 100 15.61 -0.34 12.23
N ILE A 101 14.94 -0.37 11.07
CA ILE A 101 15.53 -0.30 9.73
C ILE A 101 15.06 1.00 9.08
N PRO A 102 15.79 2.13 9.28
CA PRO A 102 15.30 3.45 8.87
C PRO A 102 15.12 3.57 7.36
N ALA A 103 16.00 2.94 6.58
CA ALA A 103 16.01 3.02 5.12
C ALA A 103 14.68 2.55 4.50
N ASN A 104 14.00 1.60 5.14
CA ASN A 104 12.74 1.03 4.67
C ASN A 104 11.55 1.44 5.56
N HIS A 105 11.77 2.35 6.53
CA HIS A 105 10.78 2.71 7.54
C HIS A 105 10.15 1.49 8.26
N THR A 106 10.96 0.45 8.51
CA THR A 106 10.48 -0.84 9.02
C THR A 106 11.03 -1.14 10.41
N LEU A 107 10.24 -1.81 11.23
CA LEU A 107 10.66 -2.45 12.48
C LEU A 107 10.60 -3.97 12.31
N ALA A 108 11.59 -4.66 12.87
CA ALA A 108 11.66 -6.11 12.86
C ALA A 108 11.86 -6.63 14.28
N ILE A 109 10.91 -7.45 14.76
CA ILE A 109 11.04 -8.22 15.99
C ILE A 109 11.48 -9.63 15.59
N SER A 110 12.61 -10.11 16.12
CA SER A 110 13.11 -11.45 15.88
C SER A 110 13.14 -12.25 17.17
N TYR A 111 12.67 -13.50 17.08
CA TYR A 111 12.70 -14.47 18.17
C TYR A 111 13.70 -15.57 17.79
N PHE A 112 14.81 -15.65 18.51
CA PHE A 112 15.87 -16.64 18.32
C PHE A 112 15.44 -18.00 18.87
N ARG A 113 14.55 -18.68 18.13
CA ARG A 113 14.05 -20.01 18.46
C ARG A 113 14.62 -21.05 17.49
N PRO A 114 14.92 -22.27 17.96
CA PRO A 114 15.33 -23.34 17.07
C PRO A 114 14.23 -23.66 16.06
N LEU A 115 14.63 -23.89 14.82
CA LEU A 115 13.72 -24.39 13.79
C LEU A 115 13.32 -25.81 14.16
N ILE A 116 12.01 -26.04 14.19
CA ILE A 116 11.44 -27.32 14.53
C ILE A 116 11.32 -28.08 13.22
N SER A 117 12.08 -29.17 13.10
CA SER A 117 12.21 -29.94 11.88
C SER A 117 10.94 -30.71 11.49
N GLN A 118 9.93 -30.74 12.35
CA GLN A 118 8.65 -31.41 12.05
C GLN A 118 7.81 -30.55 11.10
N PRO A 119 7.55 -31.04 9.87
CA PRO A 119 6.61 -30.40 8.97
C PRO A 119 5.17 -30.63 9.44
N GLY A 120 4.28 -29.72 9.08
CA GLY A 120 2.87 -29.76 9.47
C GLY A 120 2.44 -28.50 10.22
N ILE A 121 1.67 -27.65 9.55
CA ILE A 121 1.13 -26.42 10.12
C ILE A 121 -0.37 -26.55 10.28
N ASP A 122 -0.86 -26.28 11.50
CA ASP A 122 -2.27 -25.98 11.74
C ASP A 122 -2.51 -24.50 11.42
N VAL A 123 -3.03 -24.24 10.22
CA VAL A 123 -3.26 -22.88 9.70
C VAL A 123 -4.21 -22.08 10.60
N SER A 124 -5.24 -22.73 11.16
CA SER A 124 -6.24 -22.05 12.00
C SER A 124 -5.63 -21.62 13.34
N ALA A 125 -4.88 -22.53 13.97
CA ALA A 125 -4.17 -22.23 15.21
C ALA A 125 -3.07 -21.17 14.99
N ALA A 126 -2.37 -21.21 13.85
CA ALA A 126 -1.38 -20.21 13.47
C ALA A 126 -2.00 -18.82 13.29
N ILE A 127 -3.13 -18.71 12.58
CA ILE A 127 -3.87 -17.45 12.42
C ILE A 127 -4.27 -16.88 13.78
N THR A 128 -4.82 -17.72 14.65
CA THR A 128 -5.24 -17.30 16.00
C THR A 128 -4.05 -16.78 16.81
N ALA A 129 -2.91 -17.48 16.76
CA ALA A 129 -1.69 -17.07 17.45
C ALA A 129 -1.14 -15.74 16.90
N ALA A 130 -1.15 -15.54 15.57
CA ALA A 130 -0.69 -14.32 14.95
C ALA A 130 -1.60 -13.11 15.27
N GLN A 131 -2.91 -13.29 15.26
CA GLN A 131 -3.86 -12.24 15.65
C GLN A 131 -3.68 -11.85 17.12
N GLN A 132 -3.53 -12.83 18.03
CA GLN A 132 -3.28 -12.55 19.43
C GLN A 132 -1.95 -11.81 19.62
N LEU A 133 -0.90 -12.21 18.91
CA LEU A 133 0.40 -11.55 18.97
C LEU A 133 0.34 -10.09 18.50
N ALA A 134 -0.43 -9.79 17.44
CA ALA A 134 -0.65 -8.41 17.01
C ALA A 134 -1.33 -7.57 18.09
N VAL A 135 -2.34 -8.13 18.76
CA VAL A 135 -3.04 -7.48 19.88
C VAL A 135 -2.10 -7.26 21.07
N ASP A 136 -1.29 -8.26 21.44
CA ASP A 136 -0.34 -8.17 22.56
C ASP A 136 0.73 -7.07 22.33
N LEU A 137 1.05 -6.80 21.06
CA LEU A 137 1.95 -5.72 20.65
C LEU A 137 1.26 -4.35 20.53
N GLY A 138 -0.05 -4.27 20.80
CA GLY A 138 -0.84 -3.06 20.67
C GLY A 138 -1.16 -2.66 19.23
N LEU A 139 -1.01 -3.57 18.27
CA LEU A 139 -1.27 -3.35 16.84
C LEU A 139 -2.75 -3.61 16.51
N ASN A 140 -3.65 -2.89 17.17
CA ASN A 140 -5.09 -3.19 17.14
C ASN A 140 -5.80 -2.77 15.83
N ASN A 141 -5.17 -1.93 15.01
CA ASN A 141 -5.77 -1.40 13.77
C ASN A 141 -5.28 -2.14 12.52
N VAL A 142 -5.02 -3.44 12.65
CA VAL A 142 -4.56 -4.29 11.55
C VAL A 142 -5.56 -5.40 11.26
N THR A 143 -5.80 -5.68 9.98
CA THR A 143 -6.59 -6.85 9.54
C THR A 143 -5.69 -7.92 8.96
N LEU A 144 -6.10 -9.17 9.12
CA LEU A 144 -5.51 -10.30 8.42
C LEU A 144 -5.77 -10.20 6.92
N ASP A 145 -4.74 -10.46 6.13
CA ASP A 145 -4.85 -10.71 4.70
C ASP A 145 -4.82 -12.21 4.44
N GLN A 146 -6.02 -12.80 4.34
CA GLN A 146 -6.17 -14.25 4.17
C GLN A 146 -5.71 -14.74 2.80
N GLU A 147 -5.82 -13.91 1.77
CA GLU A 147 -5.53 -14.30 0.38
C GLU A 147 -4.02 -14.45 0.14
N ASN A 148 -3.20 -13.76 0.94
CA ASN A 148 -1.75 -13.74 0.81
C ASN A 148 -1.01 -14.55 1.90
N ILE A 149 -1.69 -15.45 2.61
CA ILE A 149 -1.03 -16.38 3.55
C ILE A 149 -0.10 -17.33 2.79
N LEU A 150 1.15 -17.42 3.23
CA LEU A 150 2.18 -18.26 2.59
C LEU A 150 2.68 -19.34 3.55
N LEU A 151 2.75 -20.56 3.06
CA LEU A 151 3.29 -21.74 3.74
C LEU A 151 4.61 -22.12 3.09
N THR A 152 5.69 -22.24 3.87
CA THR A 152 7.03 -22.46 3.33
C THR A 152 7.91 -23.28 4.28
N SER A 153 9.02 -23.81 3.76
CA SER A 153 10.10 -24.44 4.53
C SER A 153 11.28 -23.49 4.74
N ASN A 154 11.44 -22.49 3.86
CA ASN A 154 12.55 -21.54 3.87
C ASN A 154 12.10 -20.14 4.32
N VAL A 155 13.04 -19.33 4.77
CA VAL A 155 12.83 -17.88 4.93
C VAL A 155 13.75 -17.18 3.96
N PRO A 156 13.24 -16.45 2.96
CA PRO A 156 13.97 -15.31 2.48
C PRO A 156 13.89 -14.23 3.56
N ASP A 157 15.04 -13.70 3.97
CA ASP A 157 15.13 -12.60 4.94
C ASP A 157 14.43 -11.32 4.46
N TYR A 158 14.09 -11.26 3.16
CA TYR A 158 13.47 -10.15 2.48
C TYR A 158 12.28 -10.61 1.64
N ILE A 159 11.16 -9.98 1.93
CA ILE A 159 9.81 -10.29 1.47
C ILE A 159 9.69 -9.89 0.00
N ASN A 160 9.81 -10.88 -0.88
CA ASN A 160 9.32 -10.90 -2.26
C ASN A 160 9.01 -12.37 -2.60
N LEU A 161 8.12 -12.97 -1.82
CA LEU A 161 7.68 -14.33 -2.05
C LEU A 161 6.52 -14.33 -3.04
N SER A 162 6.64 -15.18 -4.06
CA SER A 162 5.57 -15.38 -5.03
C SER A 162 4.54 -16.36 -4.44
N PRO A 163 3.24 -16.24 -4.73
CA PRO A 163 2.24 -17.27 -4.41
C PRO A 163 2.64 -18.67 -4.91
N GLN A 164 3.55 -18.75 -5.88
CA GLN A 164 4.10 -19.99 -6.42
C GLN A 164 5.03 -20.74 -5.45
N ASP A 165 5.55 -20.08 -4.40
CA ASP A 165 6.40 -20.69 -3.37
C ASP A 165 5.58 -21.38 -2.26
N ASN A 166 4.25 -21.42 -2.40
CA ASN A 166 3.33 -21.90 -1.37
C ASN A 166 3.31 -23.44 -1.31
N LEU A 167 3.61 -24.00 -0.14
CA LEU A 167 3.60 -25.44 0.14
C LEU A 167 2.25 -25.88 0.72
N PRO A 168 1.87 -27.16 0.57
CA PRO A 168 0.74 -27.70 1.32
C PRO A 168 1.04 -27.66 2.84
N PRO A 169 0.03 -27.47 3.71
CA PRO A 169 0.22 -27.34 5.16
C PRO A 169 1.04 -28.47 5.80
N GLN A 170 0.88 -29.70 5.30
CA GLN A 170 1.56 -30.89 5.82
C GLN A 170 3.06 -30.93 5.50
N SER A 171 3.52 -30.14 4.52
CA SER A 171 4.92 -30.07 4.10
C SER A 171 5.62 -28.79 4.54
N ALA A 172 4.85 -27.79 4.98
CA ALA A 172 5.38 -26.53 5.46
C ALA A 172 5.94 -26.65 6.89
N GLN A 173 6.97 -25.87 7.17
CA GLN A 173 7.57 -25.73 8.52
C GLN A 173 7.34 -24.33 9.09
N ARG A 174 6.96 -23.38 8.23
CA ARG A 174 6.68 -22.00 8.56
C ARG A 174 5.45 -21.49 7.83
N ILE A 175 4.78 -20.55 8.47
CA ILE A 175 3.65 -19.81 7.90
C ILE A 175 3.93 -18.32 8.05
N ILE A 176 3.70 -17.59 6.97
CA ILE A 176 3.78 -16.13 6.90
C ILE A 176 2.35 -15.63 6.80
N ILE A 177 1.98 -14.83 7.78
CA ILE A 177 0.62 -14.31 7.94
C ILE A 177 0.70 -12.80 7.76
N PRO A 178 0.29 -12.28 6.59
CA PRO A 178 0.29 -10.85 6.32
C PRO A 178 -0.90 -10.15 6.99
N PHE A 179 -0.68 -8.89 7.35
CA PHE A 179 -1.68 -7.99 7.88
C PHE A 179 -1.57 -6.61 7.23
N HIS A 180 -2.70 -5.91 7.14
CA HIS A 180 -2.81 -4.54 6.62
C HIS A 180 -3.27 -3.60 7.70
N PHE A 181 -2.72 -2.38 7.73
CA PHE A 181 -3.41 -1.29 8.40
C PHE A 181 -4.76 -1.04 7.74
N GLN A 182 -5.78 -0.72 8.53
CA GLN A 182 -7.11 -0.38 8.01
C GLN A 182 -7.55 1.02 8.36
N LEU A 183 -8.35 1.59 7.46
CA LEU A 183 -9.07 2.83 7.68
C LEU A 183 -10.53 2.63 7.28
N ASN A 184 -11.43 2.75 8.27
CA ASN A 184 -12.86 2.43 8.12
C ASN A 184 -13.11 1.04 7.51
N ASP A 185 -12.47 0.02 8.09
CA ASP A 185 -12.56 -1.40 7.68
C ASP A 185 -12.04 -1.70 6.26
N ILE A 186 -11.34 -0.75 5.62
CA ILE A 186 -10.74 -0.92 4.29
C ILE A 186 -9.22 -0.99 4.44
N PRO A 187 -8.54 -1.98 3.83
CA PRO A 187 -7.10 -2.09 3.89
C PRO A 187 -6.42 -0.90 3.22
N VAL A 188 -5.31 -0.48 3.81
CA VAL A 188 -4.44 0.57 3.30
C VAL A 188 -3.12 -0.07 2.89
N TYR A 189 -2.74 0.09 1.62
CA TYR A 189 -1.45 -0.39 1.10
C TYR A 189 -0.48 0.78 0.93
N TYR A 190 0.82 0.52 1.00
CA TYR A 190 1.81 1.54 0.67
C TYR A 190 2.04 1.67 -0.85
N HIS A 191 1.73 2.84 -1.42
CA HIS A 191 1.91 3.12 -2.85
C HIS A 191 1.37 1.97 -3.72
N HIS A 192 2.11 1.50 -4.73
CA HIS A 192 1.74 0.33 -5.54
C HIS A 192 2.27 -1.00 -4.97
N GLN A 193 2.59 -1.12 -3.68
CA GLN A 193 2.98 -2.41 -3.11
C GLN A 193 1.78 -3.37 -3.03
N LEU A 194 2.04 -4.65 -3.26
CA LEU A 194 1.02 -5.71 -3.27
C LEU A 194 0.94 -6.50 -1.96
N GLN A 195 1.86 -6.26 -1.03
CA GLN A 195 1.98 -7.03 0.21
C GLN A 195 1.64 -6.17 1.42
N GLY A 196 1.23 -6.84 2.49
CA GLY A 196 0.82 -6.17 3.71
C GLY A 196 1.95 -5.45 4.44
N ASP A 197 1.55 -4.38 5.12
CA ASP A 197 2.43 -3.53 5.92
C ASP A 197 3.06 -4.27 7.11
N MET A 198 2.50 -5.43 7.48
CA MET A 198 3.01 -6.30 8.53
C MET A 198 3.00 -7.76 8.09
N ASN A 199 4.06 -8.49 8.45
CA ASN A 199 4.15 -9.93 8.27
C ASN A 199 4.56 -10.59 9.60
N ILE A 200 3.76 -11.55 10.06
CA ILE A 200 4.07 -12.40 11.21
C ILE A 200 4.46 -13.78 10.71
N ILE A 201 5.67 -14.23 11.07
CA ILE A 201 6.21 -15.52 10.69
C ILE A 201 6.19 -16.44 11.91
N LEU A 202 5.49 -17.56 11.80
CA LEU A 202 5.41 -18.59 12.84
C LEU A 202 6.05 -19.90 12.36
N ASN A 203 6.53 -20.72 13.29
CA ASN A 203 6.95 -22.11 13.02
C ASN A 203 5.75 -23.09 13.05
N SER A 204 6.01 -24.38 12.80
CA SER A 204 4.99 -25.45 12.84
C SER A 204 4.34 -25.69 14.20
N GLN A 205 4.87 -25.10 15.27
CA GLN A 205 4.26 -25.10 16.61
C GLN A 205 3.56 -23.77 16.94
N ASN A 206 3.30 -22.93 15.95
CA ASN A 206 2.68 -21.61 16.08
C ASN A 206 3.47 -20.64 16.97
N GLN A 207 4.78 -20.86 17.14
CA GLN A 207 5.64 -19.95 17.88
C GLN A 207 6.19 -18.88 16.95
N PRO A 208 6.23 -17.61 17.39
CA PRO A 208 6.75 -16.53 16.56
C PRO A 208 8.25 -16.68 16.34
N LEU A 209 8.65 -16.48 15.08
CA LEU A 209 10.04 -16.44 14.63
C LEU A 209 10.44 -15.00 14.30
N LYS A 210 9.59 -14.28 13.57
CA LYS A 210 9.86 -12.91 13.13
C LYS A 210 8.56 -12.15 12.91
N ILE A 211 8.59 -10.86 13.20
CA ILE A 211 7.56 -9.91 12.83
C ILE A 211 8.27 -8.78 12.11
N SER A 212 7.81 -8.40 10.92
CA SER A 212 8.35 -7.28 10.15
C SER A 212 7.21 -6.37 9.78
N PHE A 213 7.32 -5.08 10.09
CA PHE A 213 6.24 -4.16 9.77
C PHE A 213 6.66 -2.70 9.69
N SER A 214 5.89 -1.93 8.94
CA SER A 214 5.88 -0.48 8.99
C SER A 214 4.81 -0.04 10.00
N PRO A 215 5.12 0.87 10.94
CA PRO A 215 4.12 1.29 11.93
C PRO A 215 2.95 2.00 11.24
N PRO A 216 1.71 1.80 11.73
CA PRO A 216 0.58 2.58 11.24
C PRO A 216 0.81 4.07 11.51
N PRO A 217 0.16 4.99 10.76
CA PRO A 217 0.30 6.42 10.99
C PRO A 217 -0.11 6.83 12.41
N SER A 218 0.60 7.79 12.99
CA SER A 218 0.34 8.26 14.36
C SER A 218 -0.97 9.05 14.44
N GLN A 219 -1.33 9.74 13.35
CA GLN A 219 -2.58 10.43 13.19
C GLN A 219 -3.06 10.35 11.75
N THR A 220 -4.38 10.28 11.59
CA THR A 220 -5.07 10.37 10.31
C THR A 220 -6.16 11.45 10.43
N SER A 221 -6.27 12.33 9.44
CA SER A 221 -7.28 13.37 9.41
C SER A 221 -7.93 13.45 8.04
N ASN A 222 -9.26 13.44 7.99
CA ASN A 222 -10.00 13.55 6.73
C ASN A 222 -9.75 14.93 6.09
N LEU A 223 -9.25 14.94 4.86
CA LEU A 223 -9.04 16.15 4.06
C LEU A 223 -10.30 16.61 3.32
N GLY A 224 -11.23 15.69 3.11
CA GLY A 224 -12.47 15.91 2.38
C GLY A 224 -12.87 14.70 1.55
N ASN A 225 -14.12 14.72 1.10
CA ASN A 225 -14.67 13.71 0.21
C ASN A 225 -14.54 14.16 -1.23
N VAL A 226 -13.98 13.31 -2.09
CA VAL A 226 -13.73 13.57 -3.51
C VAL A 226 -14.66 12.70 -4.35
N PRO A 227 -15.23 13.21 -5.46
CA PRO A 227 -16.06 12.41 -6.36
C PRO A 227 -15.30 11.19 -6.90
N THR A 228 -15.94 10.03 -6.86
CA THR A 228 -15.38 8.79 -7.41
C THR A 228 -15.53 8.75 -8.93
N LYS A 229 -14.46 8.41 -9.64
CA LYS A 229 -14.49 8.12 -11.08
C LYS A 229 -15.04 6.73 -11.33
N SER A 230 -15.79 6.52 -12.41
CA SER A 230 -16.15 5.14 -12.81
C SER A 230 -14.88 4.35 -13.18
N PRO A 231 -14.88 3.01 -13.04
CA PRO A 231 -13.76 2.16 -13.48
C PRO A 231 -13.30 2.49 -14.91
N THR A 232 -14.24 2.67 -15.83
CA THR A 232 -13.97 3.04 -17.23
C THR A 232 -13.23 4.37 -17.41
N LEU A 233 -13.44 5.34 -16.50
CA LEU A 233 -12.75 6.63 -16.50
C LEU A 233 -11.43 6.59 -15.73
N ALA A 234 -11.26 5.62 -14.81
CA ALA A 234 -10.06 5.46 -14.01
C ALA A 234 -8.96 4.66 -14.73
N LEU A 235 -9.31 3.64 -15.52
CA LEU A 235 -8.36 2.78 -16.23
C LEU A 235 -7.31 3.55 -17.07
N PRO A 236 -7.67 4.61 -17.83
CA PRO A 236 -6.67 5.36 -18.60
C PRO A 236 -5.58 6.02 -17.74
N ASN A 237 -5.75 6.16 -16.42
CA ASN A 237 -4.72 6.75 -15.56
C ASN A 237 -3.45 5.87 -15.47
N VAL A 238 -3.51 4.58 -15.83
CA VAL A 238 -2.30 3.74 -15.90
C VAL A 238 -1.26 4.31 -16.87
N TYR A 239 -1.67 4.99 -17.95
CA TYR A 239 -0.70 5.56 -18.89
C TYR A 239 0.13 6.70 -18.28
N LEU A 240 -0.35 7.31 -17.19
CA LEU A 240 0.39 8.30 -16.41
C LEU A 240 1.28 7.65 -15.34
N HIS A 241 0.97 6.41 -14.96
CA HIS A 241 1.59 5.65 -13.88
C HIS A 241 1.88 4.21 -14.33
N PRO A 242 2.84 3.98 -15.24
CA PRO A 242 3.13 2.62 -15.72
C PRO A 242 3.58 1.66 -14.62
N GLU A 243 4.04 2.17 -13.47
CA GLU A 243 4.33 1.40 -12.25
C GLU A 243 3.09 0.78 -11.58
N ALA A 244 1.89 1.15 -12.01
CA ALA A 244 0.62 0.59 -11.55
C ALA A 244 0.30 -0.80 -12.14
N LEU A 245 1.05 -1.24 -13.15
CA LEU A 245 0.88 -2.54 -13.79
C LEU A 245 1.83 -3.57 -13.16
N PHE A 246 1.26 -4.67 -12.73
CA PHE A 246 1.99 -5.81 -12.16
C PHE A 246 1.75 -7.04 -13.01
N VAL A 247 2.83 -7.71 -13.41
CA VAL A 247 2.77 -8.99 -14.12
C VAL A 247 3.05 -10.10 -13.11
N ARG A 248 2.07 -10.98 -12.92
CA ARG A 248 2.15 -12.08 -11.94
C ARG A 248 2.86 -13.32 -12.49
N ASP A 249 3.21 -13.32 -13.78
CA ASP A 249 3.84 -14.45 -14.46
C ASP A 249 5.38 -14.40 -14.40
N THR A 250 6.00 -15.51 -14.01
CA THR A 250 7.45 -15.72 -13.96
C THR A 250 8.10 -15.86 -15.34
N ALA A 251 7.32 -16.15 -16.38
CA ALA A 251 7.82 -16.21 -17.76
C ALA A 251 8.14 -14.81 -18.31
N ALA A 252 7.47 -13.76 -17.80
CA ALA A 252 7.67 -12.38 -18.23
C ALA A 252 7.49 -11.34 -17.10
N PRO A 253 8.23 -11.44 -15.97
CA PRO A 253 8.00 -10.64 -14.76
C PRO A 253 8.36 -9.14 -14.89
N GLN A 254 8.76 -8.69 -16.09
CA GLN A 254 9.24 -7.34 -16.38
C GLN A 254 8.54 -6.71 -17.60
N ALA A 255 7.43 -7.31 -18.08
CA ALA A 255 6.73 -6.73 -19.21
C ALA A 255 6.15 -5.36 -18.83
N THR A 256 6.50 -4.35 -19.61
CA THR A 256 6.02 -2.97 -19.48
C THR A 256 4.71 -2.79 -20.24
N LEU A 257 3.92 -1.78 -19.88
CA LEU A 257 2.62 -1.51 -20.50
C LEU A 257 2.68 -1.43 -22.04
N SER A 258 3.76 -0.90 -22.61
CA SER A 258 3.95 -0.81 -24.06
C SER A 258 4.13 -2.15 -24.78
N GLN A 259 4.39 -3.24 -24.05
CA GLN A 259 4.56 -4.58 -24.60
C GLN A 259 3.24 -5.37 -24.65
N PHE A 260 2.14 -4.76 -24.21
CA PHE A 260 0.81 -5.35 -24.29
C PHE A 260 0.07 -4.89 -25.55
N GLN A 261 -0.64 -5.81 -26.18
CA GLN A 261 -1.67 -5.53 -27.18
C GLN A 261 -3.00 -5.17 -26.48
N SER A 262 -3.37 -5.96 -25.47
CA SER A 262 -4.58 -5.75 -24.67
C SER A 262 -4.40 -6.18 -23.22
N LEU A 263 -5.23 -5.61 -22.36
CA LEU A 263 -5.40 -5.96 -20.94
C LEU A 263 -6.91 -6.15 -20.71
N ASP A 264 -7.30 -7.40 -20.45
CA ASP A 264 -8.68 -7.81 -20.25
C ASP A 264 -8.90 -8.17 -18.77
N LEU A 265 -9.43 -7.19 -18.04
CA LEU A 265 -9.64 -7.24 -16.60
C LEU A 265 -11.03 -7.80 -16.30
N SER A 266 -11.11 -8.80 -15.42
CA SER A 266 -12.33 -9.56 -15.13
C SER A 266 -12.76 -9.50 -13.66
N GLN A 267 -11.86 -9.10 -12.77
CA GLN A 267 -12.14 -8.91 -11.35
C GLN A 267 -11.61 -7.55 -10.89
N GLY A 268 -12.24 -6.99 -9.87
CA GLY A 268 -11.75 -5.76 -9.30
C GLY A 268 -12.46 -5.38 -8.01
N GLY A 269 -11.75 -4.61 -7.21
CA GLY A 269 -12.23 -4.02 -5.96
C GLY A 269 -11.70 -2.61 -5.81
N TRP A 270 -11.90 -2.05 -4.64
CA TRP A 270 -11.27 -0.77 -4.28
C TRP A 270 -10.67 -0.86 -2.89
N GLU A 271 -9.64 -0.06 -2.68
CA GLU A 271 -8.82 -0.06 -1.48
C GLU A 271 -8.23 1.34 -1.24
N TYR A 272 -7.59 1.53 -0.10
CA TYR A 272 -6.82 2.74 0.16
C TYR A 272 -5.35 2.50 -0.11
N ARG A 273 -4.67 3.53 -0.63
CA ARG A 273 -3.21 3.51 -0.77
C ARG A 273 -2.60 4.79 -0.23
N GLN A 274 -1.46 4.64 0.45
CA GLN A 274 -0.61 5.76 0.83
C GLN A 274 0.12 6.28 -0.41
N ASP A 275 0.24 7.60 -0.54
CA ASP A 275 1.07 8.18 -1.59
C ASP A 275 2.56 7.85 -1.36
N LYS A 276 3.39 8.01 -2.40
CA LYS A 276 4.83 7.71 -2.33
C LYS A 276 5.56 8.53 -1.25
N ALA A 277 5.02 9.68 -0.87
CA ALA A 277 5.57 10.51 0.19
C ALA A 277 5.17 10.03 1.60
N GLY A 278 4.20 9.13 1.73
CA GLY A 278 3.67 8.69 3.01
C GLY A 278 2.95 9.79 3.78
N THR A 279 2.32 10.74 3.07
CA THR A 279 1.64 11.92 3.65
C THR A 279 0.13 11.93 3.41
N LYS A 280 -0.35 11.14 2.45
CA LYS A 280 -1.78 11.06 2.12
C LYS A 280 -2.22 9.62 1.93
N ILE A 281 -3.47 9.34 2.27
CA ILE A 281 -4.17 8.13 1.90
C ILE A 281 -5.27 8.51 0.90
N ILE A 282 -5.27 7.83 -0.24
CA ILE A 282 -6.19 8.07 -1.36
C ILE A 282 -6.78 6.74 -1.85
N PRO A 283 -8.02 6.74 -2.34
CA PRO A 283 -8.67 5.52 -2.81
C PRO A 283 -8.18 5.11 -4.20
N TYR A 284 -8.03 3.80 -4.40
CA TYR A 284 -7.63 3.17 -5.65
C TYR A 284 -8.60 2.06 -6.04
N TYR A 285 -8.69 1.80 -7.34
CA TYR A 285 -9.16 0.53 -7.84
C TYR A 285 -7.99 -0.44 -7.98
N HIS A 286 -8.23 -1.70 -7.62
CA HIS A 286 -7.33 -2.82 -7.90
C HIS A 286 -8.06 -3.80 -8.80
N PHE A 287 -7.56 -3.97 -10.02
CA PHE A 287 -8.12 -4.88 -11.00
C PHE A 287 -7.19 -6.07 -11.22
N TYR A 288 -7.79 -7.20 -11.58
CA TYR A 288 -7.11 -8.45 -11.91
C TYR A 288 -7.64 -8.99 -13.24
N GLY A 289 -6.75 -9.59 -14.03
CA GLY A 289 -7.14 -10.20 -15.29
C GLY A 289 -5.96 -10.78 -16.05
N ASN A 290 -6.09 -10.77 -17.39
CA ASN A 290 -5.06 -11.25 -18.29
C ASN A 290 -4.63 -10.14 -19.25
N GLY A 291 -3.35 -10.10 -19.59
CA GLY A 291 -2.84 -9.30 -20.68
C GLY A 291 -2.30 -10.18 -21.80
N ILE A 292 -2.43 -9.70 -23.03
CA ILE A 292 -1.85 -10.32 -24.23
C ILE A 292 -0.65 -9.48 -24.65
N LEU A 293 0.54 -10.07 -24.66
CA LEU A 293 1.77 -9.43 -25.10
C LEU A 293 1.85 -9.33 -26.63
N THR A 294 2.76 -8.50 -27.15
CA THR A 294 2.98 -8.33 -28.58
C THR A 294 3.42 -9.61 -29.32
N ASP A 295 3.87 -10.63 -28.58
CA ASP A 295 4.23 -11.96 -29.11
C ASP A 295 3.12 -13.01 -28.92
N ASP A 296 1.89 -12.55 -28.63
CA ASP A 296 0.69 -13.35 -28.34
C ASP A 296 0.77 -14.21 -27.07
N THR A 297 1.78 -13.97 -26.21
CA THR A 297 1.84 -14.61 -24.89
C THR A 297 0.80 -14.00 -23.96
N GLN A 298 -0.02 -14.86 -23.36
CA GLN A 298 -0.98 -14.45 -22.33
C GLN A 298 -0.32 -14.52 -20.95
N VAL A 299 -0.45 -13.45 -20.18
CA VAL A 299 0.09 -13.35 -18.80
C VAL A 299 -0.98 -12.84 -17.85
N ALA A 300 -0.95 -13.32 -16.60
CA ALA A 300 -1.79 -12.78 -15.53
C ALA A 300 -1.28 -11.40 -15.10
N VAL A 301 -2.19 -10.44 -14.95
CA VAL A 301 -1.87 -9.05 -14.64
C VAL A 301 -2.74 -8.50 -13.52
N GLU A 302 -2.18 -7.52 -12.81
CA GLU A 302 -2.91 -6.67 -11.88
C GLU A 302 -2.66 -5.21 -12.19
N LEU A 303 -3.68 -4.39 -11.96
CA LEU A 303 -3.67 -2.98 -12.29
C LEU A 303 -4.23 -2.16 -11.14
N ILE A 304 -3.46 -1.20 -10.66
CA ILE A 304 -3.81 -0.36 -9.51
C ILE A 304 -3.87 1.10 -9.91
N VAL A 305 -5.08 1.68 -10.01
CA VAL A 305 -5.25 3.07 -10.49
C VAL A 305 -6.07 3.92 -9.51
N PRO A 306 -5.79 5.23 -9.39
CA PRO A 306 -6.57 6.10 -8.51
C PRO A 306 -8.07 6.08 -8.88
N ALA A 307 -8.93 5.99 -7.86
CA ALA A 307 -10.38 6.00 -8.01
C ALA A 307 -10.99 7.42 -8.05
N ILE A 308 -10.16 8.46 -7.92
CA ILE A 308 -10.54 9.89 -7.85
C ILE A 308 -9.80 10.74 -8.87
#